data_AF-A0A1H9MIU0-F1
#
_entry.id   AF-A0A1H9MIU0-F1
#
_cell.length_a   1.000
_cell.length_b   1.000
_cell.length_c   1.000
_cell.angle_alpha   90.00
_cell.angle_beta   90.00
_cell.angle_gamma   90.00
#
_symmetry.space_group_name_H-M   'P 1'
#
loop_
_entity.id
_entity.type
_entity.pdbx_description
1 polymer ?
#
loop_
_entity_poly.entity_id
_entity_poly.type
_entity_poly.pdbx_seq_one_letter_code
_entity_poly.pdbx_strand_id
1 'polypeptide(L)'
;MIIWSRWGILVVLMAGLGAGSGFLLGAIVGALVPGLAGSPAQGLFAGLGLIIGAVYTYLLDRFVLTPHLDKPRQQFVMQQLPQPVGGQTYRQVPLVHPETGQPIWVQPRSSLFFVPVRYWPAILASIGVLVTFLGFVSVV
;
A
#
# COMPACT_ATOMS: atom_id res chain seq x y z
N MET A 1 3.77 -12.03 -15.91
CA MET A 1 2.64 -11.15 -15.53
C MET A 1 2.38 -11.16 -14.02
N ILE A 2 3.43 -11.00 -13.19
CA ILE A 2 3.34 -10.97 -11.72
C ILE A 2 3.15 -9.53 -11.19
N ILE A 3 3.47 -8.54 -12.04
CA ILE A 3 3.40 -7.10 -11.74
C ILE A 3 1.95 -6.62 -11.52
N TRP A 4 0.95 -7.34 -12.02
CA TRP A 4 -0.48 -7.05 -11.76
C TRP A 4 -1.13 -8.00 -10.76
N SER A 5 -0.41 -8.97 -10.20
CA SER A 5 -1.03 -10.06 -9.42
C SER A 5 -1.29 -9.73 -7.96
N ARG A 6 -0.82 -8.57 -7.46
CA ARG A 6 -0.95 -8.21 -6.03
C ARG A 6 -1.20 -6.72 -5.85
N TRP A 7 -2.47 -6.32 -5.89
CA TRP A 7 -3.11 -5.12 -5.32
C TRP A 7 -2.35 -3.77 -5.34
N GLY A 8 -1.20 -3.62 -6.01
CA GLY A 8 -0.38 -2.41 -6.04
C GLY A 8 -1.08 -1.25 -6.76
N ILE A 9 -2.02 -1.57 -7.66
CA ILE A 9 -2.92 -0.59 -8.25
C ILE A 9 -3.83 0.08 -7.21
N LEU A 10 -4.11 -0.58 -6.08
CA LEU A 10 -4.86 0.05 -4.99
C LEU A 10 -4.12 1.26 -4.41
N VAL A 11 -2.79 1.32 -4.49
CA VAL A 11 -2.07 2.52 -4.05
C VAL A 11 -2.33 3.69 -4.98
N VAL A 12 -2.30 3.47 -6.29
CA VAL A 12 -2.61 4.53 -7.26
C VAL A 12 -4.06 5.00 -7.05
N LEU A 13 -4.97 4.06 -6.80
CA LEU A 13 -6.37 4.37 -6.51
C LEU A 13 -6.52 5.13 -5.17
N MET A 14 -5.84 4.73 -4.10
CA MET A 14 -5.93 5.37 -2.79
C MET A 14 -5.17 6.70 -2.72
N ALA A 15 -4.02 6.82 -3.38
CA ALA A 15 -3.30 8.08 -3.54
C ALA A 15 -4.10 9.04 -4.43
N GLY A 16 -4.74 8.52 -5.49
CA GLY A 16 -5.67 9.28 -6.33
C GLY A 16 -6.92 9.73 -5.58
N LEU A 17 -7.50 8.88 -4.72
CA LEU A 17 -8.62 9.25 -3.84
C LEU A 17 -8.20 10.23 -2.73
N GLY A 18 -6.99 10.09 -2.18
CA GLY A 18 -6.43 10.99 -1.17
C GLY A 18 -6.15 12.37 -1.75
N ALA A 19 -5.37 12.44 -2.83
CA ALA A 19 -5.14 13.69 -3.55
C ALA A 19 -6.44 14.28 -4.09
N GLY A 20 -7.30 13.45 -4.70
CA GLY A 20 -8.60 13.85 -5.23
C GLY A 20 -9.55 14.39 -4.17
N SER A 21 -9.58 13.81 -2.97
CA SER A 21 -10.36 14.34 -1.85
C SER A 21 -9.82 15.67 -1.34
N GLY A 22 -8.50 15.89 -1.34
CA GLY A 22 -7.89 17.20 -1.08
C GLY A 22 -8.32 18.29 -2.05
N PHE A 23 -8.23 17.99 -3.35
CA PHE A 23 -8.66 18.91 -4.40
C PHE A 23 -10.17 19.17 -4.36
N LEU A 24 -10.98 18.13 -4.10
CA LEU A 24 -12.43 18.26 -3.92
C LEU A 24 -12.76 19.17 -2.73
N LEU A 25 -12.09 18.96 -1.59
CA LEU A 25 -12.33 19.74 -0.38
C LEU A 25 -11.91 21.20 -0.57
N GLY A 26 -10.77 21.45 -1.23
CA GLY A 26 -10.36 22.79 -1.65
C GLY A 26 -11.32 23.47 -2.63
N ALA A 27 -11.96 22.71 -3.53
CA ALA A 27 -12.96 23.24 -4.46
C ALA A 27 -14.28 23.57 -3.76
N ILE A 28 -14.77 22.71 -2.85
CA ILE A 28 -15.99 22.95 -2.07
C ILE A 28 -15.84 24.19 -1.18
N VAL A 29 -14.74 24.27 -0.41
CA VAL A 29 -14.52 25.42 0.48
C VAL A 29 -14.28 26.69 -0.33
N GLY A 30 -13.56 26.62 -1.45
CA GLY A 30 -13.37 27.73 -2.38
C GLY A 30 -14.68 28.26 -2.99
N ALA A 31 -15.68 27.40 -3.19
CA ALA A 31 -17.00 27.81 -3.68
C ALA A 31 -17.88 28.44 -2.60
N LEU A 32 -17.67 28.08 -1.33
CA LEU A 32 -18.45 28.58 -0.19
C LEU A 32 -17.88 29.87 0.41
N VAL A 33 -16.56 30.10 0.28
CA VAL A 33 -15.87 31.26 0.84
C VAL A 33 -15.48 32.22 -0.30
N PRO A 34 -16.13 33.40 -0.40
CA PRO A 34 -15.79 34.39 -1.41
C PRO A 34 -14.32 34.82 -1.32
N GLY A 35 -13.61 34.82 -2.46
CA GLY A 35 -12.19 35.23 -2.54
C GLY A 35 -11.18 34.13 -2.19
N LEU A 36 -11.63 32.95 -1.76
CA LEU A 36 -10.73 31.82 -1.48
C LEU A 36 -10.39 31.00 -2.73
N ALA A 37 -11.32 30.91 -3.70
CA ALA A 37 -11.08 30.24 -4.98
C ALA A 37 -9.97 30.96 -5.77
N GLY A 38 -8.92 30.23 -6.14
CA GLY A 38 -7.73 30.76 -6.81
C GLY A 38 -6.73 31.46 -5.89
N SER A 39 -7.02 31.56 -4.58
CA SER A 39 -6.11 32.17 -3.61
C SER A 39 -4.96 31.22 -3.23
N PRO A 40 -3.82 31.74 -2.77
CA PRO A 40 -2.71 30.92 -2.24
C PRO A 40 -3.16 30.02 -1.07
N ALA A 41 -4.13 30.49 -0.28
CA ALA A 41 -4.74 29.73 0.82
C ALA A 41 -5.45 28.46 0.35
N GLN A 42 -5.86 28.37 -0.92
CA GLN A 42 -6.46 27.13 -1.46
C GLN A 42 -5.44 25.97 -1.48
N GLY A 43 -4.13 26.28 -1.60
CA GLY A 43 -3.05 25.29 -1.58
C GLY A 43 -2.93 24.53 -0.24
N LEU A 44 -3.40 25.14 0.87
CA LEU A 44 -3.46 24.48 2.18
C LEU A 44 -4.30 23.21 2.16
N PHE A 45 -5.42 23.24 1.43
CA PHE A 45 -6.37 22.12 1.36
C PHE A 45 -5.84 20.96 0.51
N ALA A 46 -5.02 21.25 -0.51
CA ALA A 46 -4.31 20.22 -1.26
C ALA A 46 -3.30 19.48 -0.37
N GLY A 47 -2.55 20.20 0.47
CA GLY A 47 -1.64 19.60 1.45
C GLY A 47 -2.35 18.74 2.49
N LEU A 48 -3.49 19.22 3.03
CA LEU A 48 -4.33 18.44 3.94
C LEU A 48 -4.87 17.15 3.30
N GLY A 49 -5.28 17.20 2.04
CA GLY A 49 -5.72 16.01 1.31
C GLY A 49 -4.62 14.96 1.13
N LEU A 50 -3.38 15.39 0.90
CA LEU A 50 -2.23 14.48 0.84
C LEU A 50 -1.93 13.84 2.20
N ILE A 51 -2.05 14.59 3.30
CA ILE A 51 -1.93 14.05 4.66
C ILE A 51 -3.04 13.02 4.93
N ILE A 52 -4.29 13.31 4.56
CA ILE A 52 -5.40 12.38 4.70
C ILE A 52 -5.18 11.12 3.83
N GLY A 53 -4.68 11.29 2.61
CA GLY A 53 -4.27 10.19 1.74
C GLY A 53 -3.17 9.32 2.34
N ALA A 54 -2.21 9.93 3.04
CA ALA A 54 -1.18 9.22 3.80
C ALA A 54 -1.77 8.37 4.93
N VAL A 55 -2.74 8.91 5.67
CA VAL A 55 -3.44 8.17 6.72
C VAL A 55 -4.20 6.98 6.14
N TYR A 56 -4.95 7.17 5.05
CA TYR A 56 -5.67 6.06 4.41
C TYR A 56 -4.75 4.94 3.93
N THR A 57 -3.63 5.31 3.29
CA THR A 57 -2.65 4.32 2.81
C THR A 57 -1.97 3.58 3.97
N TYR A 58 -1.68 4.27 5.08
CA TYR A 58 -1.15 3.64 6.30
C TYR A 58 -2.15 2.64 6.91
N LEU A 59 -3.42 3.04 7.04
CA LEU A 59 -4.46 2.17 7.59
C LEU A 59 -4.66 0.92 6.72
N LEU A 60 -4.63 1.07 5.40
CA LEU A 60 -4.72 -0.05 4.47
C LEU A 60 -3.55 -1.04 4.66
N ASP A 61 -2.32 -0.54 4.78
CA ASP A 61 -1.16 -1.40 5.01
C ASP A 61 -1.24 -2.12 6.37
N ARG A 62 -1.61 -1.38 7.42
CA ARG A 62 -1.64 -1.90 8.79
C ARG A 62 -2.74 -2.93 9.01
N PHE A 63 -3.95 -2.68 8.49
CA PHE A 63 -5.13 -3.49 8.80
C PHE A 63 -5.52 -4.49 7.71
N VAL A 64 -5.13 -4.23 6.47
CA VAL A 64 -5.49 -5.12 5.35
C VAL A 64 -4.27 -5.90 4.89
N LEU A 65 -3.21 -5.22 4.46
CA LEU A 65 -2.09 -5.87 3.78
C LEU A 65 -1.25 -6.72 4.73
N THR A 66 -0.74 -6.15 5.81
CA THR A 66 0.13 -6.84 6.76
C THR A 66 -0.55 -8.08 7.37
N PRO A 67 -1.78 -8.00 7.92
CA PRO A 67 -2.40 -9.17 8.55
C PRO A 67 -2.93 -10.19 7.55
N HIS A 68 -3.33 -9.83 6.31
CA HIS A 68 -3.92 -10.81 5.38
C HIS A 68 -2.92 -11.37 4.36
N LEU A 69 -1.94 -10.57 3.92
CA LEU A 69 -1.02 -10.94 2.85
C LEU A 69 0.31 -11.49 3.37
N ASP A 70 0.83 -10.91 4.45
CA ASP A 70 2.11 -11.31 5.03
C ASP A 70 1.94 -12.37 6.14
N LYS A 71 0.84 -13.14 6.13
CA LYS A 71 0.70 -14.28 7.04
C LYS A 71 1.79 -15.30 6.74
N PRO A 72 2.46 -15.88 7.76
CA PRO A 72 3.37 -17.01 7.56
C PRO A 72 2.63 -18.12 6.81
N ARG A 73 3.22 -18.59 5.71
CA ARG A 73 2.68 -19.72 4.95
C ARG A 73 3.70 -20.85 4.97
N GLN A 74 3.20 -22.06 5.14
CA GLN A 74 4.00 -23.25 5.00
C GLN A 74 4.38 -23.42 3.52
N GLN A 75 5.67 -23.61 3.26
CA GLN A 75 6.14 -23.83 1.90
C GLN A 75 5.98 -25.31 1.55
N PHE A 76 5.59 -25.61 0.30
CA PHE A 76 5.46 -26.96 -0.23
C PHE A 76 6.44 -27.15 -1.39
N VAL A 77 6.99 -28.35 -1.50
CA VAL A 77 7.82 -28.78 -2.63
C VAL A 77 7.14 -29.94 -3.33
N MET A 78 7.25 -29.96 -4.66
CA MET A 78 6.85 -31.10 -5.47
C MET A 78 7.93 -32.17 -5.37
N GLN A 79 7.62 -33.25 -4.66
CA GLN A 79 8.48 -34.42 -4.60
C GLN A 79 8.02 -35.43 -5.66
N GLN A 80 8.97 -35.95 -6.45
CA GLN A 80 8.67 -36.99 -7.42
C GLN A 80 8.32 -38.30 -6.68
N LEU A 81 7.23 -38.94 -7.08
CA LEU A 81 6.79 -40.20 -6.50
C LEU A 81 7.69 -41.33 -7.01
N PRO A 82 8.13 -42.25 -6.13
CA PRO A 82 8.92 -43.42 -6.56
C PRO A 82 8.16 -44.32 -7.54
N GLN A 83 6.83 -44.35 -7.42
CA GLN A 83 5.94 -45.07 -8.33
C GLN A 83 4.71 -44.19 -8.62
N PRO A 84 4.29 -44.06 -9.89
CA PRO A 84 3.09 -43.30 -10.24
C PRO A 84 1.85 -43.93 -9.61
N VAL A 85 1.08 -43.15 -8.84
CA VAL A 85 -0.20 -43.59 -8.27
C VAL A 85 -1.32 -42.82 -8.95
N GLY A 86 -2.23 -43.51 -9.63
CA GLY A 86 -3.36 -42.87 -10.32
C GLY A 86 -2.94 -41.87 -11.41
N GLY A 87 -1.79 -42.10 -12.06
CA GLY A 87 -1.25 -41.21 -13.10
C GLY A 87 -0.53 -39.95 -12.58
N GLN A 88 -0.47 -39.72 -11.26
CA GLN A 88 0.31 -38.64 -10.68
C GLN A 88 1.77 -39.08 -10.47
N THR A 89 2.71 -38.28 -10.98
CA THR A 89 4.16 -38.49 -10.82
C THR A 89 4.78 -37.60 -9.75
N TYR A 90 4.03 -36.62 -9.23
CA TYR A 90 4.50 -35.68 -8.20
C TYR A 90 3.49 -35.56 -7.06
N ARG A 91 4.00 -35.36 -5.85
CA ARG A 91 3.22 -35.08 -4.64
C ARG A 91 3.69 -33.79 -3.98
N GLN A 92 2.77 -32.97 -3.51
CA GLN A 92 3.09 -31.83 -2.65
C GLN A 92 3.43 -32.31 -1.25
N VAL A 93 4.64 -32.04 -0.79
CA VAL A 93 5.12 -32.35 0.55
C VAL A 93 5.56 -31.04 1.22
N PRO A 94 5.22 -30.80 2.50
CA PRO A 94 5.71 -29.61 3.18
C PRO A 94 7.24 -29.59 3.19
N LEU A 95 7.81 -28.41 2.98
CA LEU A 95 9.24 -28.21 3.06
C LEU A 95 9.64 -28.30 4.54
N VAL A 96 10.58 -29.19 4.85
CA VAL A 96 11.04 -29.49 6.21
C VAL A 96 12.54 -29.19 6.31
N HIS A 97 12.98 -28.65 7.44
CA HIS A 97 14.40 -28.41 7.68
C HIS A 97 15.16 -29.74 7.88
N PRO A 98 16.31 -29.97 7.20
CA PRO A 98 16.99 -31.26 7.22
C PRO A 98 17.53 -31.65 8.61
N GLU A 99 17.91 -30.67 9.43
CA GLU A 99 18.51 -30.93 10.75
C GLU A 99 17.47 -31.07 11.88
N THR A 100 16.31 -30.40 11.77
CA THR A 100 15.35 -30.30 12.87
C THR A 100 14.04 -31.03 12.60
N GLY A 101 13.79 -31.45 11.35
CA GLY A 101 12.55 -32.15 10.98
C GLY A 101 11.29 -31.28 11.09
N GLN A 102 11.42 -29.98 11.32
CA GLN A 102 10.28 -29.07 11.46
C GLN A 102 9.88 -28.43 10.12
N PRO A 103 8.57 -28.20 9.88
CA PRO A 103 8.09 -27.53 8.68
C PRO A 103 8.57 -26.08 8.62
N ILE A 104 9.06 -25.66 7.46
CA ILE A 104 9.56 -24.31 7.23
C ILE A 104 8.36 -23.38 6.96
N TRP A 105 8.18 -22.43 7.86
CA TRP A 105 7.25 -21.33 7.69
C TRP A 105 7.98 -20.16 7.05
N VAL A 106 7.61 -19.82 5.83
CA VAL A 106 8.13 -18.64 5.16
C VAL A 106 7.10 -17.55 5.29
N GLN A 107 7.52 -16.42 5.84
CA GLN A 107 6.75 -15.19 5.72
C GLN A 107 7.11 -14.56 4.37
N PRO A 108 6.23 -14.59 3.37
CA PRO A 108 6.52 -13.95 2.09
C PRO A 108 6.58 -12.45 2.31
N ARG A 109 7.78 -11.91 2.56
CA ARG A 109 8.01 -10.47 2.50
C ARG A 109 8.04 -10.11 1.03
N SER A 110 6.97 -9.48 0.54
CA SER A 110 6.91 -8.98 -0.83
C SER A 110 8.13 -8.08 -1.08
N SER A 111 9.04 -8.54 -1.95
CA SER A 111 10.35 -7.91 -2.15
C SER A 111 10.20 -6.61 -2.95
N LEU A 112 10.89 -5.57 -2.44
CA LEU A 112 11.36 -4.30 -3.03
C LEU A 112 10.56 -3.55 -4.12
N PHE A 113 9.95 -4.22 -5.09
CA PHE A 113 9.21 -3.61 -6.20
C PHE A 113 7.71 -3.37 -5.93
N PHE A 114 7.13 -3.99 -4.90
CA PHE A 114 5.72 -3.82 -4.48
C PHE A 114 5.54 -3.29 -3.04
N VAL A 115 6.58 -2.63 -2.53
CA VAL A 115 6.54 -1.82 -1.31
C VAL A 115 6.10 -0.35 -1.54
N PRO A 116 5.25 0.01 -2.54
CA PRO A 116 4.54 1.27 -2.49
C PRO A 116 3.86 1.51 -1.12
N VAL A 117 2.93 0.65 -0.70
CA VAL A 117 1.96 1.03 0.34
C VAL A 117 2.60 1.30 1.70
N ARG A 118 3.77 0.72 1.99
CA ARG A 118 4.47 0.91 3.27
C ARG A 118 5.27 2.20 3.33
N TYR A 119 5.82 2.66 2.21
CA TYR A 119 6.65 3.86 2.16
C TYR A 119 5.88 5.09 1.67
N TRP A 120 4.81 4.92 0.87
CA TRP A 120 3.97 6.04 0.40
C TRP A 120 3.33 6.86 1.52
N PRO A 121 2.89 6.30 2.67
CA PRO A 121 2.36 7.13 3.75
C PRO A 121 3.39 8.17 4.22
N ALA A 122 4.65 7.78 4.38
CA ALA A 122 5.71 8.70 4.76
C ALA A 122 5.96 9.76 3.67
N ILE A 123 5.99 9.35 2.40
CA ILE A 123 6.21 10.26 1.26
C ILE A 123 5.04 11.24 1.13
N LEU A 124 3.79 10.75 1.13
CA LEU A 124 2.57 11.56 1.02
C LEU A 124 2.42 12.50 2.21
N ALA A 125 2.70 12.03 3.43
CA ALA A 125 2.68 12.89 4.61
C ALA A 125 3.75 13.98 4.53
N SER A 126 4.97 13.65 4.11
CA SER A 126 6.06 14.63 3.97
C SER A 126 5.74 15.69 2.92
N ILE A 127 5.24 15.28 1.75
CA ILE A 127 4.82 16.21 0.70
C ILE A 127 3.62 17.03 1.15
N GLY A 128 2.63 16.40 1.80
CA GLY A 128 1.45 17.07 2.32
C GLY A 128 1.80 18.15 3.34
N VAL A 129 2.67 17.83 4.31
CA VAL A 129 3.19 18.79 5.28
C VAL A 129 3.95 19.94 4.60
N LEU A 130 4.80 19.64 3.62
CA LEU A 130 5.53 20.65 2.86
C LEU A 130 4.57 21.59 2.11
N VAL A 131 3.59 21.04 1.40
CA VAL A 131 2.59 21.82 0.65
C VAL A 131 1.74 22.66 1.59
N THR A 132 1.30 22.11 2.73
CA THR A 132 0.58 22.88 3.75
C THR A 132 1.46 24.00 4.32
N PHE A 133 2.75 23.74 4.58
CA PHE A 133 3.66 24.77 5.08
C PHE A 133 3.87 25.90 4.06
N LEU A 134 4.14 25.58 2.79
CA LEU A 134 4.28 26.57 1.72
C LEU A 134 2.98 27.37 1.50
N GLY A 135 1.83 26.70 1.59
CA GLY A 135 0.52 27.35 1.55
C GLY A 135 0.31 28.30 2.74
N PHE A 136 0.83 27.98 3.92
CA PHE A 136 0.72 28.85 5.10
C PHE A 136 1.60 30.08 4.95
N VAL A 137 2.86 29.90 4.53
CA VAL A 137 3.81 31.02 4.31
C VAL A 137 3.33 31.97 3.21
N SER A 138 2.58 31.49 2.22
CA SER A 138 2.05 32.37 1.16
C SER A 138 0.82 33.18 1.57
N VAL A 139 0.25 32.90 2.75
CA VAL A 139 -0.95 33.57 3.27
C VAL A 139 -0.63 34.58 4.38
N VAL A 140 0.49 34.37 5.09
CA VAL A 140 1.02 35.29 6.13
C VAL A 140 1.88 36.37 5.49
#